data_AF-A0A1L7I9G5-F1
#
_entry.id   AF-A0A1L7I9G5-F1
#
_cell.length_a   1.000
_cell.length_b   1.000
_cell.length_c   1.000
_cell.angle_alpha   90.00
_cell.angle_beta   90.00
_cell.angle_gamma   90.00
#
_symmetry.space_group_name_H-M   'P 1'
#
loop_
_entity.id
_entity.type
_entity.pdbx_description
1 polymer ?
#
loop_
_entity_poly.entity_id
_entity_poly.type
_entity_poly.pdbx_seq_one_letter_code
_entity_poly.pdbx_strand_id
1 'polypeptide(L)'
;MLVNDVPENIQNKLQVSCYDCHSNNTQYPWYNKVQPVAWFLEDHIKEGKAELNFNEWDSLSTRRKTSKLRSIIKQIENGEMPLDSYTFIHRDARFSEAEAEEIINWVTQLKDSL
;
A
#
# COMPACT_ATOMS: atom_id res chain seq x y z
N MET A 1 2.01 8.86 -4.35
CA MET A 1 3.24 8.36 -5.00
C MET A 1 3.02 8.37 -6.53
N LEU A 2 2.94 9.58 -7.08
CA LEU A 2 3.00 9.88 -8.52
C LEU A 2 4.43 10.27 -8.93
N VAL A 3 5.40 10.05 -8.04
CA VAL A 3 6.77 10.61 -8.14
C VAL A 3 7.73 9.64 -8.85
N ASN A 4 7.31 8.38 -9.03
CA ASN A 4 8.08 7.38 -9.78
C ASN A 4 7.22 6.95 -10.97
N ASP A 5 7.84 6.64 -12.11
CA ASP A 5 7.18 6.11 -13.30
C ASP A 5 6.53 4.76 -12.98
N VAL A 6 5.28 4.80 -12.49
CA VAL A 6 4.48 3.61 -12.17
C VAL A 6 3.94 3.06 -13.49
N PRO A 7 4.12 1.75 -13.78
CA PRO A 7 3.52 1.12 -14.94
C PRO A 7 1.99 1.24 -14.95
N GLU A 8 1.40 1.60 -16.09
CA GLU A 8 -0.05 1.86 -16.22
C GLU A 8 -0.90 0.66 -15.77
N ASN A 9 -0.44 -0.56 -16.02
CA ASN A 9 -1.12 -1.81 -15.65
C ASN A 9 -1.27 -2.02 -14.13
N ILE A 10 -0.38 -1.46 -13.31
CA ILE A 10 -0.44 -1.57 -11.84
C ILE A 10 -0.86 -0.27 -11.15
N GLN A 11 -1.03 0.83 -11.89
CA GLN A 11 -1.32 2.14 -11.32
C GLN A 11 -2.61 2.15 -10.48
N ASN A 12 -3.71 1.66 -11.06
CA ASN A 12 -4.98 1.55 -10.35
C ASN A 12 -4.85 0.60 -9.15
N LYS A 13 -4.05 -0.46 -9.28
CA LYS A 13 -3.88 -1.45 -8.23
C LYS A 13 -3.16 -0.86 -7.03
N LEU A 14 -2.09 -0.09 -7.24
CA LEU A 14 -1.39 0.63 -6.16
C LEU A 14 -2.29 1.67 -5.48
N GLN A 15 -3.19 2.31 -6.22
CA GLN A 15 -4.15 3.26 -5.65
C GLN A 15 -5.04 2.59 -4.60
N VAL A 16 -5.74 1.51 -4.98
CA VAL A 16 -6.73 0.85 -4.10
C VAL A 16 -6.09 -0.06 -3.05
N SER A 17 -4.90 -0.61 -3.32
CA SER A 17 -4.28 -1.62 -2.45
C SER A 17 -3.22 -1.05 -1.53
N CYS A 18 -2.69 0.13 -1.84
CA CYS A 18 -1.61 0.76 -1.06
C CYS A 18 -2.00 2.16 -0.61
N TYR A 19 -2.36 3.07 -1.53
CA TYR A 19 -2.51 4.49 -1.19
C TYR A 19 -3.72 4.80 -0.34
N ASP A 20 -4.80 4.03 -0.47
CA ASP A 20 -5.99 4.26 0.36
C ASP A 20 -5.66 4.13 1.85
N CYS A 21 -4.78 3.22 2.25
CA CYS A 21 -4.33 3.09 3.65
C CYS A 21 -3.05 3.88 3.96
N HIS A 22 -2.09 3.94 3.04
CA HIS A 22 -0.75 4.49 3.28
C HIS A 22 -0.55 5.93 2.75
N SER A 23 -1.62 6.68 2.50
CA SER A 23 -1.53 8.08 2.07
C SER A 23 -2.52 8.97 2.82
N ASN A 24 -2.28 10.28 2.81
CA ASN A 24 -3.20 11.26 3.40
C ASN A 24 -4.51 11.40 2.62
N ASN A 25 -4.64 10.75 1.46
CA ASN A 25 -5.85 10.72 0.67
C ASN A 25 -6.50 9.34 0.71
N THR A 26 -7.13 9.03 1.83
CA THR A 26 -7.85 7.76 2.04
C THR A 26 -9.28 7.87 1.52
N GLN A 27 -9.66 6.99 0.59
CA GLN A 27 -11.06 6.83 0.21
C GLN A 27 -11.79 5.96 1.23
N TYR A 28 -12.51 6.60 2.15
CA TYR A 28 -13.24 5.87 3.18
C TYR A 28 -14.52 5.24 2.60
N PRO A 29 -14.75 3.93 2.83
CA PRO A 29 -15.99 3.28 2.44
C PRO A 29 -17.16 3.77 3.30
N TRP A 30 -18.39 3.57 2.80
CA TRP A 30 -19.62 4.03 3.46
C TRP A 30 -19.77 3.54 4.91
N TYR A 31 -19.23 2.35 5.21
CA TYR A 31 -19.32 1.74 6.54
C TYR A 31 -18.33 2.34 7.55
N ASN A 32 -17.46 3.27 7.15
CA ASN A 32 -16.59 4.04 8.06
C ASN A 32 -17.38 4.99 9.01
N LYS A 33 -18.69 4.85 9.08
CA LYS A 33 -19.57 5.57 10.03
C LYS A 33 -20.33 4.62 10.95
N VAL A 34 -20.08 3.31 10.84
CA VAL A 34 -20.79 2.27 11.59
C VAL A 34 -19.84 1.67 12.62
N GLN A 35 -20.18 1.79 13.90
CA GLN A 35 -19.40 1.21 14.98
C GLN A 35 -19.79 -0.26 15.24
N PRO A 36 -18.83 -1.13 15.61
CA PRO A 36 -17.41 -0.85 15.87
C PRO A 36 -16.48 -0.92 14.65
N VAL A 37 -17.01 -1.17 13.44
CA VAL A 37 -16.22 -1.40 12.22
C VAL A 37 -15.36 -0.20 11.85
N ALA A 38 -15.90 1.01 12.02
CA ALA A 38 -15.16 2.24 11.76
C ALA A 38 -13.90 2.38 12.64
N TRP A 39 -13.97 2.01 13.93
CA TRP A 39 -12.77 2.03 14.79
C TRP A 39 -11.67 1.09 14.31
N PHE A 40 -12.01 -0.14 13.93
CA PHE A 40 -11.03 -1.08 13.39
C PHE A 40 -10.39 -0.57 12.10
N LEU A 41 -11.18 0.01 11.20
CA LEU A 41 -10.68 0.59 9.96
C LEU A 41 -9.74 1.79 10.22
N GLU A 42 -10.16 2.71 11.07
CA GLU A 42 -9.36 3.89 11.43
C GLU A 42 -8.05 3.50 12.10
N ASP A 43 -8.06 2.50 12.99
CA ASP A 43 -6.87 2.01 13.67
C ASP A 43 -5.87 1.39 12.67
N HIS A 44 -6.35 0.52 11.77
CA HIS A 44 -5.50 -0.05 10.71
C HIS A 44 -4.91 1.01 9.78
N ILE A 45 -5.68 2.03 9.39
CA ILE A 45 -5.17 3.14 8.56
C ILE A 45 -4.12 3.94 9.32
N LYS A 46 -4.34 4.19 10.61
CA LYS A 46 -3.39 4.91 11.46
C LYS A 46 -2.08 4.13 11.62
N GLU A 47 -2.15 2.83 11.89
CA GLU A 47 -0.99 1.94 11.96
C GLU A 47 -0.26 1.88 10.61
N GLY A 48 -1.01 1.70 9.51
CA GLY A 48 -0.47 1.69 8.16
C GLY A 48 0.34 2.95 7.83
N LYS A 49 -0.21 4.14 8.14
CA LYS A 49 0.49 5.43 7.96
C LYS A 49 1.69 5.60 8.87
N ALA A 50 1.62 5.12 10.11
CA ALA A 50 2.74 5.15 11.04
C ALA A 50 3.93 4.32 10.52
N GLU A 51 3.65 3.19 9.88
CA GLU A 51 4.68 2.39 9.22
C GLU A 51 5.13 2.99 7.90
N LEU A 52 4.22 3.45 7.05
CA LEU A 52 4.54 4.01 5.75
C LEU A 52 3.49 5.02 5.32
N ASN A 53 3.90 6.28 5.20
CA ASN A 53 3.09 7.34 4.60
C ASN A 53 3.74 7.80 3.30
N PHE A 54 3.09 7.55 2.17
CA PHE A 54 3.58 7.95 0.85
C PHE A 54 3.57 9.46 0.63
N ASN A 55 2.82 10.24 1.41
CA ASN A 55 2.92 11.69 1.39
C ASN A 55 4.21 12.20 2.02
N GLU A 56 4.87 11.39 2.85
CA GLU A 56 6.13 11.74 3.51
C GLU A 56 7.35 11.18 2.76
N TRP A 57 7.13 10.47 1.63
CA TRP A 57 8.15 9.73 0.90
C TRP A 57 9.38 10.57 0.58
N ASP A 58 9.21 11.78 0.06
CA ASP A 58 10.30 12.64 -0.38
C ASP A 58 11.15 13.18 0.78
N SER A 59 10.61 13.19 2.00
CA SER A 59 11.33 13.59 3.21
C SER A 59 12.22 12.47 3.78
N LEU A 60 12.05 11.22 3.32
CA LEU A 60 12.80 10.08 3.81
C LEU A 60 14.22 10.05 3.21
N SER A 61 15.22 9.73 4.03
CA SER A 61 16.56 9.44 3.54
C SER A 61 16.58 8.19 2.66
N THR A 62 17.55 8.10 1.74
CA THR A 62 17.73 6.93 0.86
C THR A 62 17.71 5.61 1.65
N ARG A 63 18.44 5.53 2.77
CA ARG A 63 18.45 4.35 3.66
C ARG A 63 17.04 3.96 4.13
N ARG A 64 16.20 4.94 4.52
CA ARG A 64 14.82 4.69 4.96
C ARG A 64 13.95 4.26 3.78
N LYS A 65 14.07 4.91 2.62
CA LYS A 65 13.37 4.51 1.39
C LYS A 65 13.68 3.06 1.02
N THR A 66 14.96 2.68 0.95
CA THR A 66 15.38 1.29 0.67
C THR A 66 14.81 0.30 1.69
N SER A 67 14.79 0.64 2.98
CA SER A 67 14.21 -0.22 4.02
C SER A 67 12.71 -0.41 3.85
N LYS A 68 11.97 0.65 3.49
CA LYS A 68 10.52 0.56 3.28
C LYS A 68 10.19 -0.21 2.00
N LEU A 69 10.95 -0.06 0.91
CA LEU A 69 10.76 -0.87 -0.31
C LEU A 69 11.01 -2.37 -0.06
N ARG A 70 12.06 -2.72 0.72
CA ARG A 70 12.27 -4.12 1.14
C ARG A 70 11.10 -4.65 1.97
N SER A 71 10.53 -3.82 2.84
CA SER A 71 9.36 -4.18 3.62
C SER A 71 8.15 -4.45 2.73
N ILE A 72 7.90 -3.59 1.74
CA ILE A 72 6.79 -3.76 0.78
C ILE A 72 6.92 -5.10 0.06
N ILE A 73 8.09 -5.38 -0.53
CA ILE A 73 8.36 -6.65 -1.24
C ILE A 73 8.02 -7.85 -0.35
N LYS A 74 8.60 -7.89 0.86
CA LYS A 74 8.41 -9.00 1.79
C LYS A 74 6.95 -9.18 2.23
N GLN A 75 6.22 -8.08 2.45
CA GLN A 75 4.82 -8.13 2.87
C GLN A 75 3.92 -8.69 1.76
N ILE A 76 4.21 -8.36 0.49
CA ILE A 76 3.49 -8.91 -0.66
C ILE A 76 3.86 -10.39 -0.86
N GLU A 77 5.15 -10.74 -0.83
CA GLU A 77 5.63 -12.13 -0.94
C GLU A 77 5.03 -13.06 0.13
N ASN A 78 4.88 -12.55 1.36
CA ASN A 78 4.30 -13.30 2.47
C ASN A 78 2.77 -13.33 2.46
N GLY A 79 2.11 -12.59 1.55
CA GLY A 79 0.66 -12.43 1.55
C GLY A 79 0.12 -11.65 2.76
N GLU A 80 0.96 -10.90 3.46
CA GLU A 80 0.57 -10.06 4.60
C GLU A 80 -0.11 -8.77 4.13
N MET A 81 0.20 -8.31 2.90
CA MET A 81 -0.41 -7.14 2.29
C MET A 81 -0.99 -7.45 0.90
N PRO A 82 -2.20 -6.97 0.60
CA PRO A 82 -3.09 -6.21 1.48
C PRO A 82 -3.76 -7.11 2.52
N LEU A 83 -4.11 -6.56 3.69
CA LEU A 83 -4.71 -7.33 4.79
C LEU A 83 -5.91 -8.18 4.33
N ASP A 84 -5.94 -9.46 4.71
CA ASP A 84 -7.05 -10.37 4.38
C ASP A 84 -8.41 -9.84 4.88
N SER A 85 -8.42 -9.23 6.06
CA SER A 85 -9.62 -8.60 6.64
C SER A 85 -10.15 -7.46 5.77
N TYR A 86 -9.26 -6.74 5.08
CA TYR A 86 -9.61 -5.67 4.17
C TYR A 86 -10.10 -6.23 2.83
N THR A 87 -9.37 -7.17 2.24
CA THR A 87 -9.70 -7.76 0.92
C THR A 87 -10.95 -8.64 0.94
N PHE A 88 -11.41 -9.07 2.12
CA PHE A 88 -12.69 -9.75 2.28
C PHE A 88 -13.88 -8.90 1.78
N ILE A 89 -13.83 -7.58 2.03
CA ILE A 89 -14.85 -6.62 1.60
C ILE A 89 -14.40 -5.88 0.33
N HIS A 90 -13.10 -5.53 0.24
CA HIS A 90 -12.48 -4.79 -0.88
C HIS A 90 -11.75 -5.74 -1.83
N ARG A 91 -12.52 -6.53 -2.57
CA ARG A 91 -11.97 -7.54 -3.47
C ARG A 91 -11.12 -6.95 -4.61
N ASP A 92 -11.37 -5.71 -4.97
CA ASP A 92 -10.61 -4.93 -5.95
C ASP A 92 -9.18 -4.65 -5.51
N ALA A 93 -8.94 -4.52 -4.20
CA ALA A 93 -7.60 -4.39 -3.63
C ALA A 93 -6.81 -5.71 -3.63
N ARG A 94 -7.45 -6.86 -3.81
CA ARG A 94 -6.74 -8.14 -3.86
C ARG A 94 -5.83 -8.20 -5.10
N PHE A 95 -4.60 -8.67 -4.91
CA PHE A 95 -3.70 -8.97 -6.02
C PHE A 95 -4.04 -10.33 -6.63
N SER A 96 -4.04 -10.40 -7.95
CA SER A 96 -3.72 -11.63 -8.67
C SER A 96 -2.22 -11.94 -8.54
N GLU A 97 -1.84 -13.18 -8.86
CA GLU A 97 -0.43 -13.59 -8.85
C GLU A 97 0.43 -12.74 -9.80
N ALA A 98 -0.10 -12.47 -11.02
CA ALA A 98 0.56 -11.61 -12.00
C ALA A 98 0.71 -10.16 -11.50
N GLU A 99 -0.33 -9.58 -10.92
CA GLU A 99 -0.26 -8.22 -10.36
C GLU A 99 0.74 -8.13 -9.20
N ALA A 100 0.79 -9.15 -8.32
CA ALA A 100 1.73 -9.20 -7.22
C ALA A 100 3.18 -9.25 -7.73
N GLU A 101 3.46 -10.09 -8.73
CA GLU A 101 4.78 -10.21 -9.36
C GLU A 101 5.20 -8.90 -10.04
N GLU A 102 4.29 -8.26 -10.79
CA GLU A 102 4.55 -6.97 -11.44
C GLU A 102 4.87 -5.87 -10.42
N ILE A 103 4.11 -5.80 -9.32
CA ILE A 103 4.37 -4.84 -8.24
C ILE A 103 5.72 -5.12 -7.59
N ILE A 104 6.04 -6.39 -7.25
CA ILE A 104 7.32 -6.75 -6.65
C ILE A 104 8.49 -6.37 -7.56
N ASN A 105 8.38 -6.66 -8.85
CA ASN A 105 9.40 -6.32 -9.84
C ASN A 105 9.63 -4.81 -9.93
N TRP A 106 8.54 -4.04 -10.01
CA TRP A 106 8.61 -2.59 -10.05
C TRP A 106 9.21 -1.99 -8.76
N VAL A 107 8.79 -2.47 -7.58
CA VAL A 107 9.36 -2.03 -6.28
C VAL A 107 10.85 -2.40 -6.17
N THR A 108 11.25 -3.54 -6.74
CA THR A 108 12.65 -3.98 -6.76
C THR A 108 13.50 -3.06 -7.62
N GLN A 109 13.04 -2.73 -8.84
CA GLN A 109 13.72 -1.79 -9.72
C GLN A 109 13.85 -0.41 -9.08
N LEU A 110 12.76 0.09 -8.47
CA LEU A 110 12.78 1.35 -7.76
C LEU A 110 13.80 1.33 -6.62
N LYS A 111 13.87 0.25 -5.85
CA LYS A 111 14.85 0.07 -4.76
C LYS A 111 16.29 0.12 -5.26
N ASP A 112 16.56 -0.49 -6.41
CA ASP A 112 17.91 -0.58 -6.97
C ASP A 112 18.37 0.72 -7.64
N SER A 113 17.43 1.62 -7.96
CA SER A 113 17.72 2.96 -8.50
C SER A 113 18.01 4.05 -7.43
N LEU A 114 17.83 3.75 -6.15
CA LEU A 114 17.99 4.67 -5.01
C LEU A 114 19.41 4.66 -4.44
#